data_AF-W9SYE4-F1
#
_entry.id   AF-W9SYE4-F1
#
_cell.length_a   1.000
_cell.length_b   1.000
_cell.length_c   1.000
_cell.angle_alpha   90.00
_cell.angle_beta   90.00
_cell.angle_gamma   90.00
#
_symmetry.space_group_name_H-M   'P 1'
#
loop_
_entity.id
_entity.type
_entity.pdbx_description
1 polymer ?
#
loop_
_entity_poly.entity_id
_entity_poly.type
_entity_poly.pdbx_seq_one_letter_code
_entity_poly.pdbx_strand_id
1 'polypeptide(L)'
;MYSSESEQLSTRHSIVFNTLVAFVVIIGFSLMSLLGSLYLADALEGDAEAINHAGSLRMQTYRLAFVAEQGSPQALAEHIAALENTLESSSLRSALHRHRNSDLPALHATVLQHWQQRMRPLLDGPNARLAEYRQEAHTFVSELDVFVHTLQERRKASWALSAPCRPAPCSSSWRSPSCWSTACTTTWRRRCAA
;
A
#
# COMPACT_ATOMS: atom_id res chain seq x y z
N MET A 1 -50.27 -36.16 -35.12
CA MET A 1 -50.00 -34.71 -35.03
C MET A 1 -49.64 -34.23 -33.62
N TYR A 2 -49.78 -35.05 -32.57
CA TYR A 2 -49.48 -34.65 -31.18
C TYR A 2 -48.00 -34.82 -30.76
N SER A 3 -47.21 -35.64 -31.49
CA SER A 3 -45.81 -35.93 -31.14
C SER A 3 -44.81 -34.83 -31.51
N SER A 4 -45.17 -33.88 -32.38
CA SER A 4 -44.27 -32.78 -32.78
C SER A 4 -44.28 -31.59 -31.81
N GLU A 5 -45.37 -31.38 -31.06
CA GLU A 5 -45.49 -30.26 -30.12
C GLU A 5 -44.79 -30.54 -28.79
N SER A 6 -44.79 -31.79 -28.30
CA SER A 6 -44.11 -32.18 -27.06
C SER A 6 -42.58 -32.15 -27.19
N GLU A 7 -42.03 -32.56 -28.34
CA GLU A 7 -40.59 -32.46 -28.64
C GLU A 7 -40.13 -31.00 -28.79
N GLN A 8 -40.94 -30.13 -29.40
CA GLN A 8 -40.64 -28.69 -29.49
C GLN A 8 -40.66 -27.98 -28.14
N LEU A 9 -41.62 -28.30 -27.26
CA LEU A 9 -41.71 -27.72 -25.91
C LEU A 9 -40.53 -28.12 -25.03
N SER A 10 -40.10 -29.39 -25.07
CA SER A 10 -38.95 -29.89 -24.31
C SER A 10 -37.62 -29.27 -24.78
N THR A 11 -37.43 -29.16 -26.09
CA THR A 11 -36.21 -28.58 -26.69
C THR A 11 -36.09 -27.09 -26.38
N ARG A 12 -37.20 -26.33 -26.47
CA ARG A 12 -37.22 -24.91 -26.08
C ARG A 12 -36.89 -24.72 -24.60
N HIS A 13 -37.42 -25.56 -23.72
CA HIS A 13 -37.16 -25.47 -22.29
C HIS A 13 -35.68 -25.77 -21.96
N SER A 14 -35.08 -26.75 -22.64
CA SER A 14 -33.66 -27.09 -22.51
C SER A 14 -32.74 -25.98 -23.03
N ILE A 15 -33.06 -25.38 -24.19
CA ILE A 15 -32.29 -24.26 -24.76
C ILE A 15 -32.38 -23.02 -23.87
N VAL A 16 -33.58 -22.67 -23.40
CA VAL A 16 -33.79 -21.53 -22.50
C VAL A 16 -33.05 -21.72 -21.19
N PHE A 17 -33.12 -22.92 -20.59
CA PHE A 17 -32.38 -23.23 -19.36
C PHE A 17 -30.87 -23.16 -19.55
N ASN A 18 -30.34 -23.76 -20.62
CA ASN A 18 -28.90 -23.72 -20.92
C ASN A 18 -28.41 -22.28 -21.17
N THR A 19 -29.21 -21.49 -21.88
CA THR A 19 -28.92 -20.07 -22.15
C THR A 19 -28.93 -19.25 -20.85
N LEU A 20 -29.90 -19.50 -19.96
CA LEU A 20 -29.98 -18.87 -18.64
C LEU A 20 -28.75 -19.19 -17.79
N VAL A 21 -28.34 -20.46 -17.73
CA VAL A 21 -27.15 -20.91 -17.01
C VAL A 21 -25.89 -20.23 -17.58
N ALA A 22 -25.75 -20.17 -18.90
CA ALA A 22 -24.63 -19.48 -19.55
C ALA A 22 -24.58 -18.00 -19.16
N PHE A 23 -25.71 -17.29 -19.14
CA PHE A 23 -25.76 -15.91 -18.69
C PHE A 23 -25.37 -15.73 -17.22
N VAL A 24 -25.87 -16.59 -16.33
CA VAL A 24 -25.49 -16.55 -14.89
C VAL A 24 -23.99 -16.75 -14.72
N VAL A 25 -23.39 -17.69 -15.45
CA VAL A 25 -21.94 -17.94 -15.41
C VAL A 25 -21.15 -16.73 -15.91
N ILE A 26 -21.55 -16.15 -17.04
CA ILE A 26 -20.88 -14.97 -17.62
C ILE A 26 -20.99 -13.76 -16.68
N ILE A 27 -22.19 -13.51 -16.13
CA ILE A 27 -22.42 -12.44 -15.15
C ILE A 27 -21.57 -12.69 -13.90
N GLY A 28 -21.57 -13.92 -13.37
CA GLY A 28 -20.76 -14.29 -12.22
C GLY A 28 -19.27 -14.07 -12.45
N PHE A 29 -18.74 -14.48 -13.60
CA PHE A 29 -17.35 -14.25 -13.97
C PHE A 29 -17.01 -12.76 -14.12
N SER A 30 -17.93 -11.98 -14.70
CA SER A 30 -17.79 -10.53 -14.85
C SER A 30 -17.77 -9.84 -13.49
N LEU A 31 -18.64 -10.24 -12.56
CA LEU A 31 -18.67 -9.72 -11.18
C LEU A 31 -17.39 -10.09 -10.42
N MET A 32 -16.92 -11.33 -10.53
CA MET A 32 -15.65 -11.75 -9.91
C MET A 32 -14.46 -10.95 -10.46
N SER A 33 -14.43 -10.71 -11.78
CA SER A 33 -13.39 -9.92 -12.43
C SER A 33 -13.42 -8.46 -11.98
N LEU A 34 -14.62 -7.89 -11.81
CA LEU A 34 -14.81 -6.53 -11.29
C LEU A 34 -14.33 -6.42 -9.84
N LEU A 35 -14.77 -7.33 -8.96
CA LEU A 35 -14.34 -7.36 -7.56
C LEU A 35 -12.83 -7.58 -7.43
N GLY A 36 -12.25 -8.45 -8.25
CA GLY A 36 -10.81 -8.66 -8.32
C GLY A 36 -10.05 -7.41 -8.79
N SER A 37 -10.61 -6.68 -9.75
CA SER A 37 -10.04 -5.42 -10.24
C SER A 37 -10.10 -4.31 -9.19
N LEU A 38 -11.19 -4.21 -8.43
CA LEU A 38 -11.32 -3.28 -7.31
C LEU A 38 -10.30 -3.60 -6.20
N TYR A 39 -10.19 -4.87 -5.82
CA TYR A 39 -9.20 -5.33 -4.85
C TYR A 39 -7.76 -5.03 -5.31
N LEU A 40 -7.47 -5.22 -6.59
CA LEU A 40 -6.15 -4.94 -7.16
C LEU A 40 -5.89 -3.43 -7.31
N ALA A 41 -6.91 -2.64 -7.62
CA ALA A 41 -6.83 -1.18 -7.69
C ALA A 41 -6.48 -0.60 -6.32
N ASP A 42 -7.14 -1.05 -5.24
CA ASP A 42 -6.80 -0.68 -3.86
C ASP A 42 -5.35 -1.05 -3.51
N ALA A 43 -4.87 -2.20 -4.00
CA ALA A 43 -3.49 -2.63 -3.76
C ALA A 43 -2.44 -1.76 -4.46
N LEU A 44 -2.77 -1.20 -5.64
CA LEU A 44 -1.91 -0.34 -6.45
C LEU A 44 -1.98 1.13 -6.02
N GLU A 45 -3.16 1.63 -5.65
CA GLU A 45 -3.38 3.00 -5.19
C GLU A 45 -2.88 3.20 -3.75
N GLY A 46 -2.97 2.14 -2.92
CA GLY A 46 -2.49 2.13 -1.54
C GLY A 46 -0.97 2.35 -1.38
N ASP A 47 -0.14 2.23 -2.43
CA ASP A 47 1.31 2.48 -2.33
C ASP A 47 1.65 3.98 -2.22
N ALA A 48 0.92 4.84 -2.93
CA ALA A 48 1.08 6.29 -2.81
C ALA A 48 0.43 6.79 -1.52
N GLU A 49 -0.72 6.23 -1.17
CA GLU A 49 -1.43 6.53 0.06
C GLU A 49 -0.62 6.14 1.29
N ALA A 50 0.04 4.97 1.31
CA ALA A 50 0.90 4.54 2.40
C ALA A 50 2.06 5.51 2.66
N ILE A 51 2.70 6.04 1.60
CA ILE A 51 3.75 7.07 1.76
C ILE A 51 3.16 8.36 2.31
N ASN A 52 1.98 8.77 1.85
CA ASN A 52 1.33 9.98 2.33
C ASN A 52 0.93 9.86 3.81
N HIS A 53 0.29 8.76 4.19
CA HIS A 53 -0.05 8.45 5.58
C HIS A 53 1.19 8.40 6.45
N ALA A 54 2.22 7.64 6.04
CA ALA A 54 3.47 7.54 6.78
C ALA A 54 4.15 8.92 6.93
N GLY A 55 4.15 9.74 5.87
CA GLY A 55 4.69 11.10 5.90
C GLY A 55 3.90 12.04 6.80
N SER A 56 2.58 11.87 6.90
CA SER A 56 1.72 12.70 7.73
C SER A 56 1.93 12.46 9.23
N LEU A 57 2.42 11.29 9.64
CA LEU A 57 2.63 10.91 11.05
C LEU A 57 3.48 11.94 11.80
N ARG A 58 4.57 12.43 11.19
CA ARG A 58 5.48 13.43 11.78
C ARG A 58 4.72 14.71 12.14
N MET A 59 3.90 15.19 11.21
CA MET A 59 3.11 16.40 11.41
C MET A 59 2.01 16.17 12.43
N GLN A 60 1.35 15.01 12.40
CA GLN A 60 0.33 14.66 13.38
C GLN A 60 0.92 14.58 14.80
N THR A 61 2.13 14.04 14.98
CA THR A 61 2.85 14.04 16.27
C THR A 61 3.05 15.45 16.83
N TYR A 62 3.54 16.38 16.01
CA TYR A 62 3.74 17.76 16.47
C TYR A 62 2.42 18.51 16.68
N ARG A 63 1.41 18.26 15.83
CA ARG A 63 0.07 18.84 15.98
C ARG A 63 -0.57 18.47 17.31
N LEU A 64 -0.38 17.23 17.77
CA LEU A 64 -0.88 16.78 19.07
C LEU A 64 -0.33 17.61 20.23
N ALA A 65 0.95 18.00 20.20
CA ALA A 65 1.51 18.87 21.23
C ALA A 65 0.78 20.23 21.28
N PHE A 66 0.56 20.82 20.10
CA PHE A 66 -0.12 22.12 19.99
C PHE A 66 -1.60 22.05 20.41
N VAL A 67 -2.32 20.99 20.03
CA VAL A 67 -3.74 20.82 20.40
C VAL A 67 -3.86 20.53 21.90
N ALA A 68 -2.94 19.77 22.48
CA ALA A 68 -2.91 19.55 23.91
C ALA A 68 -2.70 20.86 24.70
N GLU A 69 -1.91 21.81 24.19
CA GLU A 69 -1.74 23.15 24.80
C GLU A 69 -3.02 23.97 24.83
N GLN A 70 -3.88 23.82 23.81
CA GLN A 70 -5.14 24.56 23.74
C GLN A 70 -6.17 24.08 24.76
N GLY A 71 -5.96 22.93 25.39
CA GLY A 71 -6.81 22.41 26.45
C GLY A 71 -8.21 22.00 25.97
N SER A 72 -8.38 21.66 24.68
CA SER A 72 -9.63 21.10 24.14
C SER A 72 -9.57 19.57 24.16
N PRO A 73 -10.19 18.88 25.14
CA PRO A 73 -10.06 17.43 25.28
C PRO A 73 -10.68 16.67 24.10
N GLN A 74 -11.75 17.22 23.52
CA GLN A 74 -12.42 16.63 22.36
C GLN A 74 -11.54 16.71 21.11
N ALA A 75 -10.98 17.88 20.81
CA ALA A 75 -10.08 18.03 19.67
C ALA A 75 -8.80 17.19 19.83
N LEU A 76 -8.29 17.08 21.06
CA LEU A 76 -7.14 16.22 21.35
C LEU A 76 -7.47 14.74 21.08
N ALA A 77 -8.61 14.26 21.56
CA ALA A 77 -9.05 12.88 21.32
C ALA A 77 -9.23 12.58 19.81
N GLU A 78 -9.79 13.51 19.05
CA GLU A 78 -9.93 13.39 17.59
C GLU A 78 -8.57 13.28 16.91
N HIS A 79 -7.59 14.08 17.32
CA HIS A 79 -6.23 14.03 16.75
C HIS A 79 -5.43 12.80 17.18
N ILE A 80 -5.66 12.28 18.39
CA ILE A 80 -5.10 11.00 18.83
C ILE A 80 -5.65 9.88 17.94
N ALA A 81 -6.97 9.84 17.76
CA ALA A 81 -7.61 8.85 16.91
C ALA A 81 -7.13 8.95 15.44
N ALA A 82 -6.93 10.17 14.92
CA ALA A 82 -6.38 10.37 13.58
C ALA A 82 -4.97 9.78 13.41
N LEU A 83 -4.07 10.01 14.39
CA LEU A 83 -2.72 9.45 14.35
C LEU A 83 -2.77 7.91 14.39
N GLU A 84 -3.63 7.34 15.24
CA GLU A 84 -3.77 5.89 15.41
C GLU A 84 -4.33 5.22 14.17
N ASN A 85 -5.38 5.81 13.59
CA ASN A 85 -5.91 5.37 12.31
C ASN A 85 -4.86 5.41 11.20
N THR A 86 -3.96 6.39 11.24
CA THR A 86 -2.86 6.49 10.27
C THR A 86 -1.82 5.38 10.50
N LEU A 87 -1.41 5.14 11.75
CA LEU A 87 -0.47 4.09 12.15
C LEU A 87 -0.97 2.68 11.79
N GLU A 88 -2.29 2.47 11.79
CA GLU A 88 -2.94 1.18 11.53
C GLU A 88 -3.66 1.10 10.18
N SER A 89 -3.50 2.11 9.32
CA SER A 89 -4.21 2.22 8.05
C SER A 89 -4.03 0.99 7.15
N SER A 90 -5.07 0.63 6.39
CA SER A 90 -5.08 -0.54 5.50
C SER A 90 -3.98 -0.46 4.42
N SER A 91 -3.70 0.73 3.89
CA SER A 91 -2.63 0.98 2.94
C SER A 91 -1.25 0.72 3.56
N LEU A 92 -1.00 1.17 4.78
CA LEU A 92 0.24 0.89 5.51
C LEU A 92 0.40 -0.62 5.78
N ARG A 93 -0.66 -1.28 6.27
CA ARG A 93 -0.68 -2.74 6.49
C ARG A 93 -0.39 -3.52 5.22
N SER A 94 -0.95 -3.09 4.10
CA SER A 94 -0.71 -3.71 2.79
C SER A 94 0.75 -3.55 2.35
N ALA A 95 1.34 -2.37 2.56
CA ALA A 95 2.76 -2.13 2.28
C ALA A 95 3.68 -3.00 3.17
N LEU A 96 3.37 -3.14 4.46
CA LEU A 96 4.08 -4.03 5.38
C LEU A 96 3.98 -5.50 4.93
N HIS A 97 2.81 -5.94 4.48
CA HIS A 97 2.62 -7.30 3.99
C HIS A 97 3.44 -7.58 2.72
N ARG A 98 3.45 -6.64 1.76
CA ARG A 98 4.30 -6.74 0.54
C ARG A 98 5.79 -6.84 0.88
N HIS A 99 6.23 -6.15 1.93
CA HIS A 99 7.64 -6.12 2.37
C HIS A 99 7.90 -6.94 3.64
N ARG A 100 7.14 -8.02 3.88
CA ARG A 100 7.20 -8.81 5.11
C ARG A 100 8.57 -9.41 5.46
N ASN A 101 9.40 -9.67 4.44
CA ASN A 101 10.74 -10.27 4.61
C ASN A 101 11.85 -9.20 4.74
N SER A 102 11.49 -7.94 5.01
CA SER A 102 12.42 -6.83 5.21
C SER A 102 12.38 -6.34 6.65
N ASP A 103 13.20 -5.35 6.99
CA ASP A 103 13.21 -4.72 8.31
C ASP A 103 11.98 -3.82 8.56
N LEU A 104 11.17 -3.56 7.53
CA LEU A 104 10.06 -2.60 7.57
C LEU A 104 8.98 -2.94 8.62
N PRO A 105 8.52 -4.20 8.79
CA PRO A 105 7.58 -4.57 9.84
C PRO A 105 8.15 -4.39 11.25
N ALA A 106 9.46 -4.62 11.43
CA ALA A 106 10.11 -4.41 12.73
C ALA A 106 10.16 -2.92 13.09
N LEU A 107 10.53 -2.05 12.12
CA LEU A 107 10.50 -0.60 12.30
C LEU A 107 9.10 -0.08 12.65
N HIS A 108 8.07 -0.57 11.94
CA HIS A 108 6.68 -0.20 12.25
C HIS A 108 6.27 -0.66 13.65
N ALA A 109 6.62 -1.88 14.05
CA ALA A 109 6.34 -2.39 15.39
C ALA A 109 7.03 -1.55 16.48
N THR A 110 8.29 -1.12 16.26
CA THR A 110 8.99 -0.20 17.18
C THR A 110 8.26 1.13 17.33
N VAL A 111 7.85 1.75 16.22
CA VAL A 111 7.05 3.00 16.25
C VAL A 111 5.74 2.79 16.99
N LEU A 112 5.00 1.72 16.68
CA LEU A 112 3.72 1.44 17.33
C LEU A 112 3.88 1.22 18.84
N GLN A 113 4.91 0.48 19.23
CA GLN A 113 5.23 0.24 20.63
C GLN A 113 5.61 1.55 21.35
N HIS A 114 6.46 2.38 20.74
CA HIS A 114 6.84 3.67 21.28
C HIS A 114 5.59 4.55 21.48
N TRP A 115 4.73 4.63 20.47
CA TRP A 115 3.47 5.37 20.56
C TRP A 115 2.63 4.92 21.76
N GLN A 116 2.35 3.62 21.86
CA GLN A 116 1.47 3.08 22.89
C GLN A 116 2.06 3.17 24.30
N GLN A 117 3.36 2.96 24.46
CA GLN A 117 4.00 2.84 25.77
C GLN A 117 4.53 4.16 26.31
N ARG A 118 4.93 5.10 25.45
CA ARG A 118 5.57 6.35 25.88
C ARG A 118 4.82 7.59 25.45
N MET A 119 4.39 7.70 24.19
CA MET A 119 3.79 8.95 23.69
C MET A 119 2.33 9.13 24.14
N ARG A 120 1.46 8.15 23.88
CA ARG A 120 0.03 8.22 24.19
C ARG A 120 -0.25 8.49 25.68
N PRO A 121 0.41 7.81 26.64
CA PRO A 121 0.17 8.06 28.06
C PRO A 121 0.54 9.46 28.55
N LEU A 122 1.36 10.21 27.80
CA LEU A 122 1.72 11.60 28.14
C LEU A 122 0.60 12.58 27.80
N LEU A 123 -0.40 12.16 27.01
CA LEU A 123 -1.55 12.96 26.59
C LEU A 123 -2.81 12.63 27.40
N ASP A 124 -2.75 11.70 28.35
CA ASP A 124 -3.92 11.20 29.07
C ASP A 124 -4.40 12.15 30.19
N GLY A 125 -5.61 12.67 30.01
CA GLY A 125 -6.43 13.26 31.07
C GLY A 125 -5.90 14.58 31.67
N PRO A 126 -6.30 14.92 32.91
CA PRO A 126 -5.95 16.19 33.55
C PRO A 126 -4.45 16.33 33.89
N ASN A 127 -3.70 15.23 33.86
CA ASN A 127 -2.29 15.16 34.20
C ASN A 127 -1.40 15.04 32.94
N ALA A 128 -1.86 15.53 31.79
CA ALA A 128 -1.06 15.49 30.56
C ALA A 128 0.33 16.10 30.79
N ARG A 129 1.38 15.32 30.54
CA ARG A 129 2.79 15.68 30.74
C ARG A 129 3.36 16.22 29.45
N LEU A 130 2.84 17.36 29.03
CA LEU A 130 3.14 17.92 27.71
C LEU A 130 4.61 18.32 27.53
N ALA A 131 5.29 18.73 28.60
CA ALA A 131 6.73 19.01 28.54
C ALA A 131 7.53 17.75 28.16
N GLU A 132 7.21 16.61 28.78
CA GLU A 132 7.80 15.31 28.47
C GLU A 132 7.39 14.84 27.07
N TYR A 133 6.13 15.04 26.66
CA TYR A 133 5.68 14.71 25.30
C TYR A 133 6.50 15.45 24.24
N ARG A 134 6.75 16.76 24.43
CA ARG A 134 7.57 17.55 23.50
C ARG A 134 9.02 17.08 23.43
N GLN A 135 9.58 16.64 24.55
CA GLN A 135 10.94 16.09 24.60
C GLN A 135 11.02 14.74 23.88
N GLU A 136 10.06 13.83 24.14
CA GLU A 136 10.03 12.51 23.52
C GLU A 136 9.64 12.56 22.03
N ALA A 137 8.83 13.55 21.63
CA ALA A 137 8.38 13.72 20.25
C ALA A 137 9.53 13.78 19.24
N HIS A 138 10.68 14.35 19.60
CA HIS A 138 11.84 14.37 18.71
C HIS A 138 12.36 12.95 18.43
N THR A 139 12.51 12.13 19.47
CA THR A 139 12.92 10.73 19.34
C THR A 139 11.90 9.94 18.53
N PHE A 140 10.62 10.08 18.85
CA PHE A 140 9.55 9.42 18.12
C PHE A 140 9.52 9.79 16.62
N VAL A 141 9.67 11.08 16.30
CA VAL A 141 9.72 11.55 14.90
C VAL A 141 10.95 11.02 14.17
N SER A 142 12.09 10.87 14.85
CA SER A 142 13.28 10.27 14.24
C SER A 142 13.07 8.78 13.89
N GLU A 143 12.34 8.03 14.72
CA GLU A 143 11.97 6.64 14.41
C GLU A 143 10.99 6.58 13.24
N LEU A 144 10.01 7.49 13.20
CA LEU A 144 9.13 7.69 12.04
C LEU A 144 9.92 8.03 10.77
N ASP A 145 10.97 8.85 10.87
CA ASP A 145 11.83 9.20 9.75
C ASP A 145 12.49 7.98 9.13
N VAL A 146 13.10 7.14 9.96
CA VAL A 146 13.72 5.88 9.53
C VAL A 146 12.69 4.94 8.90
N PHE A 147 11.52 4.79 9.52
CA PHE A 147 10.44 3.98 8.99
C PHE A 147 9.96 4.46 7.61
N VAL A 148 9.62 5.74 7.48
CA VAL A 148 9.16 6.36 6.23
C VAL A 148 10.22 6.27 5.14
N HIS A 149 11.47 6.57 5.48
CA HIS A 149 12.57 6.49 4.52
C HIS A 149 12.74 5.07 3.99
N THR A 150 12.74 4.08 4.87
CA THR A 150 12.84 2.66 4.50
C THR A 150 11.67 2.27 3.61
N LEU A 151 10.43 2.67 3.94
CA LEU A 151 9.26 2.43 3.09
C LEU A 151 9.45 3.01 1.68
N GLN A 152 9.92 4.26 1.59
CA GLN A 152 10.16 4.95 0.32
C GLN A 152 11.26 4.27 -0.52
N GLU A 153 12.35 3.84 0.09
CA GLU A 153 13.43 3.12 -0.60
C GLU A 153 12.97 1.77 -1.14
N ARG A 154 12.19 1.01 -0.35
CA ARG A 154 11.64 -0.28 -0.78
C ARG A 154 10.67 -0.11 -1.95
N ARG A 155 9.81 0.92 -1.90
CA ARG A 155 8.96 1.27 -3.04
C ARG A 155 9.81 1.59 -4.27
N LYS A 156 10.88 2.38 -4.11
CA LYS A 156 11.76 2.72 -5.23
C LYS A 156 12.45 1.46 -5.80
N ALA A 157 12.94 0.56 -4.96
CA ALA A 157 13.54 -0.69 -5.44
C ALA A 157 12.53 -1.55 -6.21
N SER A 158 11.29 -1.63 -5.73
CA SER A 158 10.19 -2.33 -6.41
C SER A 158 9.90 -1.72 -7.79
N TRP A 159 9.80 -0.38 -7.88
CA TRP A 159 9.58 0.33 -9.16
C TRP A 159 10.69 0.03 -10.17
N ALA A 160 11.95 0.03 -9.73
CA ALA A 160 13.09 -0.21 -10.61
C ALA A 160 13.11 -1.65 -11.17
N LEU A 161 12.59 -2.62 -10.42
CA LEU A 161 12.50 -4.03 -10.84
C LEU A 161 11.32 -4.28 -11.79
N SER A 162 10.25 -3.48 -11.71
CA SER A 162 9.05 -3.62 -12.55
C SER A 162 9.05 -2.70 -13.79
N ALA A 163 9.93 -1.70 -13.84
CA ALA A 163 10.05 -0.81 -14.99
C ALA A 163 10.52 -1.60 -16.23
N PRO A 164 9.83 -1.48 -17.39
CA PRO A 164 10.36 -2.01 -18.63
C PRO A 164 11.72 -1.36 -18.89
N CYS A 165 12.75 -2.16 -19.16
CA CYS A 165 14.07 -1.67 -19.55
C CYS A 165 13.92 -0.76 -20.78
N ARG A 166 13.86 0.56 -20.57
CA ARG A 166 13.93 1.51 -21.67
C ARG A 166 15.38 1.53 -22.14
N PRO A 167 15.66 1.21 -23.42
CA PRO A 167 17.00 1.44 -23.95
C PRO A 167 17.32 2.91 -23.77
N ALA A 168 18.49 3.22 -23.20
CA ALA A 168 18.95 4.59 -23.09
C ALA A 168 18.95 5.23 -24.50
N PRO A 169 18.43 6.45 -24.68
CA PRO A 169 18.60 7.14 -25.95
C PRO A 169 20.11 7.31 -26.16
N CYS A 170 20.63 6.69 -27.22
CA CYS A 170 21.97 7.00 -27.71
C CYS A 170 21.98 8.50 -28.02
N SER A 171 22.61 9.31 -27.17
CA SER A 171 22.90 10.70 -27.51
C SER A 171 23.84 10.68 -28.73
N SER A 172 23.52 11.46 -29.74
CA SER A 172 24.19 11.50 -31.05
C SER A 172 25.61 12.10 -31.02
N SER A 173 26.22 12.21 -29.83
CA SER A 173 27.55 12.78 -29.63
C SER A 173 28.59 11.71 -29.26
N TRP A 174 28.78 10.70 -30.12
CA TRP A 174 29.92 9.79 -30.00
C TRP A 174 30.54 9.55 -31.36
N ARG A 175 31.44 10.47 -31.73
CA ARG A 175 32.39 10.28 -32.83
C ARG A 175 33.74 9.90 -32.20
N SER A 176 33.87 8.68 -31.68
CA SER A 176 35.17 8.09 -31.33
C SER A 176 35.12 6.56 -31.31
N PRO A 177 36.08 5.84 -31.91
CA PRO A 177 36.02 4.38 -32.09
C PRO A 177 36.38 3.55 -30.85
N SER A 178 36.61 4.16 -29.68
CA SER A 178 37.27 3.48 -28.55
C SER A 178 36.36 2.99 -27.41
N CYS A 179 35.04 2.96 -27.57
CA CYS A 179 34.13 2.34 -26.58
C CYS A 179 33.63 0.97 -27.07
N TRP A 180 34.52 -0.02 -27.10
CA TRP A 180 34.15 -1.42 -27.01
C TRP A 180 34.60 -1.93 -25.64
N SER A 181 33.74 -2.67 -24.93
CA SER A 181 33.93 -3.21 -23.56
C SER A 181 33.57 -2.19 -22.46
N THR A 182 32.77 -2.42 -21.40
CA THR A 182 32.48 -3.66 -20.66
C THR A 182 31.24 -3.47 -19.74
N ALA A 183 29.99 -3.50 -20.26
CA ALA A 183 28.83 -3.35 -19.36
C ALA A 183 27.55 -4.10 -19.76
N CYS A 184 27.64 -5.12 -20.63
CA CYS A 184 26.43 -5.80 -21.09
C CYS A 184 26.56 -7.30 -21.36
N THR A 185 27.41 -8.05 -20.64
CA THR A 185 27.49 -9.50 -20.88
C THR A 185 27.96 -10.29 -19.66
N THR A 186 27.12 -10.51 -18.64
CA THR A 186 27.16 -11.81 -17.93
C THR A 186 25.92 -12.17 -17.12
N THR A 187 25.10 -11.22 -16.63
CA THR A 187 23.96 -11.58 -15.76
C THR A 187 22.68 -11.95 -16.54
N TRP A 188 22.67 -11.76 -17.87
CA TRP A 188 21.47 -11.90 -18.70
C TRP A 188 21.20 -13.32 -19.25
N ARG A 189 22.11 -14.29 -19.07
CA ARG A 189 21.96 -15.63 -19.71
C ARG A 189 21.25 -16.69 -18.86
N ARG A 190 20.84 -16.40 -17.62
CA ARG A 190 20.25 -17.42 -16.71
C ARG A 190 18.76 -17.27 -16.39
N ARG A 191 18.06 -16.22 -16.85
CA ARG A 191 16.66 -15.97 -16.45
C ARG A 191 15.58 -16.13 -17.53
N CYS A 192 15.93 -16.54 -18.75
CA CYS A 192 14.95 -16.75 -19.83
C CYS A 192 14.93 -18.19 -20.38
N ALA A 193 15.45 -19.17 -19.64
CA ALA A 193 15.51 -20.58 -20.09
C ALA A 193 14.99 -21.58 -19.04
N ALA A 194 14.02 -21.19 -18.21
CA ALA A 194 13.22 -22.08 -17.38
C ALA A 194 11.77 -21.62 -17.40
#